data_AF-A0AA41E3A4-F1
#
_entry.id   AF-A0AA41E3A4-F1
#
_cell.length_a   1.000
_cell.length_b   1.000
_cell.length_c   1.000
_cell.angle_alpha   90.00
_cell.angle_beta   90.00
_cell.angle_gamma   90.00
#
_symmetry.space_group_name_H-M   'P 1'
#
loop_
_entity.id
_entity.type
_entity.pdbx_description
1 polymer ?
#
loop_
_entity_poly.entity_id
_entity_poly.type
_entity_poly.pdbx_seq_one_letter_code
_entity_poly.pdbx_strand_id
1 'polypeptide(L)' 'MRKRLLRIVIGVALLMSILFVAAFNAINLNEAYGDGPPYYSRTTNMDKWTSPLPFLGVIDGAMLVAISAYCLWIRRSR' A
#
# COMPACT_ATOMS: atom_id res chain seq x y z
N MET A 1 -9.74 -11.47 -27.94
CA MET A 1 -8.37 -11.61 -27.40
C MET A 1 -7.83 -10.34 -26.72
N ARG A 2 -7.83 -9.15 -27.34
CA ARG A 2 -7.35 -7.88 -26.73
C ARG A 2 -7.90 -7.56 -25.33
N LYS A 3 -9.22 -7.70 -25.11
CA LYS A 3 -9.85 -7.43 -23.79
C LYS A 3 -9.37 -8.38 -22.68
N ARG A 4 -9.02 -9.62 -23.01
CA ARG A 4 -8.50 -10.62 -22.06
C ARG A 4 -7.05 -10.29 -21.68
N LEU A 5 -6.22 -9.94 -22.66
CA LEU A 5 -4.85 -9.50 -22.41
C LEU A 5 -4.82 -8.25 -21.53
N LEU A 6 -5.65 -7.24 -21.83
CA LEU A 6 -5.74 -6.02 -21.04
C LEU A 6 -6.11 -6.31 -19.57
N ARG A 7 -7.08 -7.20 -19.31
CA ARG A 7 -7.43 -7.61 -17.94
C ARG A 7 -6.24 -8.24 -17.22
N ILE A 8 -5.51 -9.14 -17.88
CA ILE A 8 -4.35 -9.81 -17.28
C ILE A 8 -3.26 -8.78 -16.95
N VAL A 9 -2.92 -7.89 -17.89
CA VAL A 9 -1.90 -6.85 -17.69
C VAL A 9 -2.26 -5.93 -16.52
N ILE A 10 -3.51 -5.44 -16.48
CA ILE A 10 -3.98 -4.60 -15.37
C ILE A 10 -3.97 -5.37 -14.04
N GLY A 11 -4.36 -6.65 -14.05
CA GLY A 11 -4.32 -7.50 -12.86
C GLY A 11 -2.91 -7.73 -12.33
N VAL A 12 -1.94 -7.96 -13.22
CA VAL A 12 -0.52 -8.11 -12.85
C VAL A 12 0.01 -6.79 -12.30
N ALA A 13 -0.28 -5.66 -12.95
CA ALA A 13 0.12 -4.34 -12.46
C ALA A 13 -0.47 -4.06 -11.06
N LEU A 14 -1.76 -4.36 -10.86
CA LEU A 14 -2.41 -4.23 -9.55
C LEU A 14 -1.74 -5.10 -8.49
N LEU A 15 -1.43 -6.36 -8.81
CA LEU A 15 -0.73 -7.26 -7.89
C LEU A 15 0.65 -6.72 -7.50
N MET A 16 1.41 -6.20 -8.47
CA MET A 16 2.70 -5.54 -8.19
C MET A 16 2.53 -4.32 -7.29
N SER A 17 1.48 -3.52 -7.49
CA SER A 17 1.16 -2.40 -6.60
C SER A 17 0.81 -2.86 -5.18
N ILE A 18 0.10 -3.99 -5.00
CA ILE A 18 -0.17 -4.56 -3.67
C ILE A 18 1.14 -4.90 -2.96
N LEU A 19 2.04 -5.61 -3.65
CA LEU A 19 3.34 -5.99 -3.10
C LEU A 19 4.19 -4.76 -2.73
N PHE A 20 4.17 -3.73 -3.59
CA PHE A 20 4.85 -2.48 -3.32
C PHE A 20 4.30 -1.78 -2.07
N VAL A 21 2.98 -1.62 -1.95
CA VAL A 21 2.35 -1.00 -0.76
C VAL A 21 2.65 -1.79 0.50
N ALA A 22 2.63 -3.13 0.43
CA ALA A 22 2.98 -3.97 1.57
C ALA A 22 4.44 -3.76 2.03
N ALA A 23 5.39 -3.72 1.09
CA ALA A 23 6.79 -3.43 1.39
C ALA A 23 6.99 -2.00 1.93
N PHE A 24 6.30 -1.03 1.35
CA PHE A 24 6.31 0.36 1.79
C PHE A 24 5.81 0.50 3.23
N ASN A 25 4.68 -0.13 3.57
CA ASN A 25 4.15 -0.15 4.92
C ASN A 25 5.13 -0.84 5.88
N ALA A 26 5.71 -1.98 5.51
CA ALA A 26 6.66 -2.70 6.35
C ALA A 26 7.88 -1.85 6.70
N ILE A 27 8.46 -1.15 5.72
CA ILE A 27 9.60 -0.25 5.94
C ILE A 27 9.19 0.92 6.84
N ASN A 28 8.10 1.64 6.53
CA ASN A 28 7.69 2.81 7.32
C ASN A 28 7.31 2.44 8.76
N LEU A 29 6.69 1.29 8.97
CA LEU A 29 6.37 0.81 10.31
C LEU A 29 7.63 0.38 11.06
N ASN A 30 8.59 -0.26 10.38
CA ASN A 30 9.86 -0.63 11.00
C ASN A 30 10.70 0.60 11.36
N GLU A 31 10.72 1.62 10.51
CA GLU A 31 11.38 2.90 10.81
C GLU A 31 10.70 3.64 11.97
N ALA A 32 9.36 3.66 12.01
CA ALA A 32 8.64 4.39 13.05
C ALA A 32 8.58 3.70 14.41
N TYR A 33 8.57 2.35 14.43
CA TYR A 33 8.29 1.54 15.62
C TYR A 33 9.34 0.46 15.92
N GLY A 34 10.37 0.29 15.09
CA GLY A 34 11.41 -0.71 15.28
C GLY A 34 12.50 -0.28 16.26
N ASP A 35 13.31 -1.26 16.66
CA ASP A 35 14.37 -1.09 17.67
C ASP A 35 15.73 -0.69 17.07
N GLY A 36 15.82 -0.43 15.75
CA GLY A 36 17.07 -0.16 15.03
C GLY A 36 17.24 1.31 14.59
N PRO A 37 18.48 1.83 14.49
CA PRO A 37 18.76 3.06 13.75
C PRO A 37 18.55 2.82 12.22
N PRO A 38 18.17 3.84 11.40
CA PRO A 38 18.16 5.28 11.65
C PRO A 38 16.76 5.88 11.87
N TYR A 39 16.75 7.12 12.37
CA TYR A 39 15.61 8.01 12.67
C TYR A 39 14.82 7.70 13.94
N TYR A 40 14.88 8.69 14.84
CA TYR A 40 14.02 8.97 16.00
C TYR A 40 12.92 7.94 16.25
N SER A 41 13.31 6.81 16.87
CA SER A 41 12.35 5.89 17.46
C SER A 41 11.38 6.68 18.32
N ARG A 42 10.12 6.24 18.39
CA ARG A 42 9.08 6.87 19.21
C ARG A 42 9.58 7.21 20.62
N THR A 43 10.51 6.42 21.18
CA THR A 43 11.02 6.60 22.53
C THR A 43 12.10 7.69 22.68
N THR A 44 12.81 8.07 21.61
CA THR A 44 13.97 8.98 21.69
C THR A 44 13.60 10.45 21.45
N ASN A 45 12.51 10.74 20.73
CA ASN A 45 12.10 12.12 20.39
C ASN A 45 10.57 12.25 20.28
N MET A 46 9.85 11.89 21.34
CA MET A 46 8.38 11.88 21.36
C MET A 46 7.74 13.22 21.00
N ASP A 47 8.42 14.33 21.27
CA ASP A 47 7.96 15.70 20.99
C ASP A 47 7.93 16.03 19.49
N LYS A 48 8.76 15.36 18.68
CA LYS A 48 8.83 15.54 17.21
C LYS A 48 8.25 14.37 16.45
N TRP A 49 8.06 13.23 17.13
CA TRP A 49 7.56 12.03 16.52
C TRP A 49 6.11 12.22 16.06
N THR A 50 5.84 11.88 14.80
CA THR A 50 4.50 11.87 14.22
C THR A 50 4.17 10.45 13.77
N SER A 51 2.97 9.98 14.09
CA SER A 51 2.56 8.64 13.67
C SER A 51 2.47 8.54 12.15
N PRO A 52 3.03 7.50 11.51
CA PRO A 52 2.86 7.30 10.08
C PRO A 52 1.47 6.76 9.72
N LEU A 53 0.71 6.24 10.70
CA LEU A 53 -0.55 5.53 10.47
C LEU A 53 -1.60 6.34 9.69
N PRO A 54 -1.82 7.64 9.94
CA PRO A 54 -2.77 8.42 9.15
C PRO A 54 -2.40 8.46 7.67
N PHE A 55 -1.11 8.61 7.35
CA PHE A 55 -0.61 8.63 5.98
C PHE A 55 -0.69 7.24 5.33
N LEU A 56 -0.23 6.20 6.02
CA LEU A 56 -0.30 4.82 5.52
C LEU A 56 -1.77 4.38 5.29
N GLY A 57 -2.68 4.77 6.20
CA GLY A 57 -4.10 4.48 6.06
C GLY A 57 -4.75 5.11 4.82
N VAL A 58 -4.30 6.30 4.40
CA VAL A 58 -4.75 6.92 3.14
C VAL A 58 -4.29 6.10 1.93
N ILE A 59 -3.04 5.63 1.94
CA ILE A 59 -2.48 4.78 0.88
C ILE A 59 -3.24 3.45 0.81
N ASP A 60 -3.46 2.79 1.95
CA ASP A 60 -4.20 1.54 2.04
C ASP A 60 -5.65 1.70 1.57
N GLY A 61 -6.30 2.81 1.95
CA GLY A 61 -7.64 3.15 1.48
C GLY A 61 -7.70 3.32 -0.05
N ALA A 62 -6.74 4.04 -0.63
CA ALA A 62 -6.63 4.18 -2.09
C ALA A 62 -6.43 2.82 -2.77
N MET A 63 -5.63 1.93 -2.16
CA MET A 63 -5.38 0.60 -2.70
C MET A 63 -6.65 -0.28 -2.66
N LEU A 64 -7.43 -0.21 -1.59
CA LEU A 64 -8.72 -0.90 -1.49
C LEU A 64 -9.72 -0.41 -2.54
N VAL A 65 -9.75 0.90 -2.82
CA VAL A 65 -10.58 1.47 -3.90
C VAL A 65 -10.14 0.93 -5.26
N ALA A 66 -8.83 0.87 -5.55
CA ALA A 66 -8.30 0.33 -6.80
C ALA A 66 -8.66 -1.16 -6.98
N ILE A 67 -8.49 -1.97 -5.93
CA ILE A 67 -8.86 -3.38 -5.92
C ILE A 67 -10.36 -3.54 -6.16
N SER A 68 -11.19 -2.76 -5.46
CA SER A 68 -12.65 -2.80 -5.61
C SER A 68 -13.08 -2.43 -7.02
N ALA A 69 -12.51 -1.36 -7.59
CA ALA A 69 -12.77 -0.92 -8.96
C ALA A 69 -12.42 -2.01 -9.98
N TYR A 70 -11.26 -2.66 -9.84
CA TYR A 70 -10.85 -3.75 -10.71
C TYR A 70 -11.79 -4.97 -10.61
N CYS A 71 -12.17 -5.36 -9.40
CA CYS A 71 -13.12 -6.45 -9.15
C CYS A 71 -14.50 -6.17 -9.76
N LEU A 72 -15.03 -4.96 -9.58
CA LEU A 72 -16.30 -4.53 -10.17
C LEU A 72 -16.22 -4.49 -11.70
N TRP A 73 -15.11 -4.01 -12.25
CA TRP A 73 -14.89 -3.97 -13.69
C TRP A 73 -14.85 -5.37 -14.32
N ILE A 74 -14.15 -6.33 -13.70
CA ILE A 74 -14.15 -7.73 -14.15
C ILE A 74 -15.55 -8.32 -14.08
N ARG A 75 -16.27 -8.10 -12.98
CA ARG A 75 -17.63 -8.62 -12.78
C ARG A 75 -18.61 -8.13 -13.83
N ARG A 76 -18.59 -6.83 -14.15
CA ARG A 76 -19.45 -6.22 -15.19
C ARG A 76 -19.10 -6.64 -16.61
N SER A 77 -17.88 -7.13 -16.83
CA SER A 77 -17.38 -7.49 -18.15
C SER A 77 -17.34 -8.99 -18.41
N ARG A 78 -17.89 -9.79 -17.48
CA ARG A 78 -18.27 -11.19 -17.72
C ARG A 78 -19.68 -11.21 -18.29
#